data_AF-A0A8H9XK99-F1
#
_entry.id   AF-A0A8H9XK99-F1
#
_cell.length_a   1.000
_cell.length_b   1.000
_cell.length_c   1.000
_cell.angle_alpha   90.00
_cell.angle_beta   90.00
_cell.angle_gamma   90.00
#
_symmetry.space_group_name_H-M   'P 1'
#
loop_
_entity.id
_entity.type
_entity.pdbx_description
1 polymer ?
#
loop_
_entity_poly.entity_id
_entity_poly.type
_entity_poly.pdbx_seq_one_letter_code
_entity_poly.pdbx_strand_id
1 'polypeptide(L)' 'MRPPVGFNRPEDVVKDPALSLEEKRELLAAWASDAFAPPDHPGLRWLPGAEDPVPLMEINDALRRLDEPRSTAPDQ' A
#
# COMPACT_ATOMS: atom_id res chain seq x y z
N MET A 1 15.63 -3.66 -4.81
CA MET A 1 14.27 -3.08 -4.91
C MET A 1 13.59 -3.68 -6.13
N ARG A 2 12.59 -4.55 -5.94
CA ARG A 2 11.70 -4.90 -7.05
C ARG A 2 10.77 -3.71 -7.26
N PRO A 3 10.58 -3.20 -8.49
CA PRO A 3 9.54 -2.22 -8.72
C PRO A 3 8.21 -2.85 -8.31
N PRO A 4 7.31 -2.10 -7.63
CA PRO A 4 5.94 -2.54 -7.39
C PRO A 4 5.21 -2.64 -8.74
N VAL A 5 5.45 -3.73 -9.47
CA VAL A 5 4.80 -4.01 -10.75
C VAL A 5 3.52 -4.76 -10.45
N GLY A 6 2.37 -4.14 -10.72
CA GLY A 6 1.11 -4.84 -10.93
C GLY A 6 0.05 -4.77 -9.82
N PHE A 7 0.22 -3.93 -8.80
CA PHE A 7 -0.87 -3.69 -7.84
C PHE A 7 -1.74 -2.52 -8.28
N ASN A 8 -3.01 -2.80 -8.56
CA ASN A 8 -4.00 -1.78 -8.93
C ASN A 8 -4.68 -1.17 -7.71
N ARG A 9 -4.81 -1.93 -6.61
CA ARG A 9 -5.42 -1.43 -5.38
C ARG A 9 -4.55 -1.76 -4.16
N PRO A 10 -4.56 -0.89 -3.12
CA PRO A 10 -3.81 -1.15 -1.89
C PRO A 10 -4.32 -2.41 -1.16
N GLU A 11 -5.57 -2.79 -1.37
CA GLU A 11 -6.12 -4.06 -0.86
C GLU A 11 -5.47 -5.31 -1.47
N ASP A 12 -4.99 -5.24 -2.72
CA ASP A 12 -4.31 -6.37 -3.36
C ASP A 12 -3.01 -6.68 -2.64
N VAL A 13 -2.29 -5.64 -2.22
CA VAL A 13 -1.07 -5.75 -1.39
C VAL A 13 -1.39 -6.42 -0.06
N VAL A 14 -2.48 -6.02 0.60
CA VAL A 14 -2.90 -6.60 1.89
C VAL A 14 -3.27 -8.08 1.74
N LYS A 15 -3.95 -8.44 0.64
CA LYS A 15 -4.41 -9.81 0.33
C LYS A 15 -3.30 -10.71 -0.22
N ASP A 16 -2.20 -10.16 -0.71
CA ASP A 16 -1.12 -10.92 -1.33
C ASP A 16 -0.48 -11.90 -0.32
N PRO A 17 -0.47 -13.21 -0.56
CA PRO A 17 0.11 -14.19 0.36
C PRO A 17 1.63 -14.33 0.22
N ALA A 18 2.24 -13.78 -0.84
CA ALA A 18 3.68 -13.85 -1.07
C ALA A 18 4.44 -12.73 -0.34
N LEU A 19 3.76 -11.66 0.06
CA LEU A 19 4.33 -10.57 0.85
C LEU A 19 4.19 -10.81 2.36
N SER A 20 5.28 -10.58 3.10
CA SER A 20 5.27 -10.54 4.56
C SER A 20 4.53 -9.31 5.09
N LEU A 21 4.08 -9.32 6.34
CA LEU A 21 3.37 -8.18 6.94
C LEU A 21 4.22 -6.89 6.88
N GLU A 22 5.51 -7.01 7.13
CA GLU A 22 6.46 -5.90 7.01
C GLU A 22 6.61 -5.41 5.57
N GLU A 23 6.74 -6.32 4.59
CA GLU A 23 6.82 -5.96 3.17
C GLU A 23 5.56 -5.25 2.67
N LYS A 24 4.38 -5.72 3.11
CA LYS A 24 3.09 -5.06 2.81
C LYS A 24 3.06 -3.64 3.35
N ARG A 25 3.53 -3.46 4.58
CA ARG A 25 3.58 -2.14 5.23
C ARG A 25 4.54 -1.21 4.51
N GLU A 26 5.75 -1.67 4.22
CA GLU A 26 6.76 -0.90 3.49
C GLU A 26 6.27 -0.50 2.10
N LEU A 27 5.62 -1.42 1.37
CA LEU A 27 5.09 -1.14 0.05
C LEU A 27 3.94 -0.12 0.10
N LEU A 28 2.99 -0.28 1.02
CA LEU A 28 1.89 0.67 1.20
C LEU A 28 2.38 2.04 1.68
N ALA A 29 3.36 2.08 2.59
CA ALA A 29 3.98 3.33 3.05
C ALA A 29 4.72 4.04 1.92
N ALA A 30 5.46 3.30 1.09
CA ALA A 30 6.09 3.84 -0.10
C ALA A 30 5.04 4.39 -1.08
N TRP A 31 3.93 3.66 -1.29
CA TRP A 31 2.84 4.12 -2.17
C TRP A 31 2.14 5.38 -1.63
N ALA A 32 1.97 5.50 -0.32
CA ALA A 32 1.41 6.70 0.31
C ALA A 32 2.32 7.93 0.15
N SER A 33 3.60 7.74 -0.17
CA SER A 33 4.57 8.82 -0.35
C SER A 33 4.18 9.75 -1.50
N ASP A 34 4.54 11.02 -1.34
CA ASP A 34 4.32 12.04 -2.36
C ASP A 34 5.11 11.78 -3.65
N ALA A 35 6.07 10.85 -3.62
CA ALA A 35 6.77 10.37 -4.80
C ALA A 35 5.82 9.80 -5.88
N PHE A 36 4.63 9.34 -5.50
CA PHE A 36 3.59 8.85 -6.41
C PHE A 36 2.42 9.82 -6.55
N ALA A 37 2.52 11.03 -6.00
CA ALA A 37 1.51 12.07 -6.15
C ALA A 37 1.61 12.71 -7.54
N PRO A 38 0.55 12.70 -8.35
CA PRO A 38 0.49 13.55 -9.52
C PRO A 38 0.39 15.03 -9.08
N PRO A 39 1.05 15.96 -9.79
CA PRO A 39 1.13 17.37 -9.39
C PRO A 39 -0.23 18.07 -9.34
N ASP A 40 -1.18 17.66 -10.18
CA ASP A 40 -2.54 18.20 -10.22
C ASP A 40 -3.48 17.60 -9.14
N HIS A 41 -3.18 16.42 -8.62
CA HIS A 41 -4.07 15.70 -7.72
C HIS A 41 -3.30 15.12 -6.52
N PRO A 42 -2.93 15.95 -5.53
CA PRO A 42 -2.14 15.52 -4.37
C PRO A 42 -2.85 14.52 -3.46
N GLY A 43 -4.18 14.39 -3.58
CA GLY A 43 -4.97 13.38 -2.87
C GLY A 43 -4.93 11.99 -3.50
N LEU A 44 -4.34 11.85 -4.68
CA LEU A 44 -4.21 10.60 -5.41
C LEU A 44 -2.76 10.11 -5.41
N ARG A 45 -2.59 8.81 -5.61
CA ARG A 45 -1.30 8.14 -5.73
C ARG A 45 -1.33 7.21 -6.92
N TRP A 46 -0.41 7.40 -7.86
CA TRP A 46 -0.31 6.59 -9.05
C TRP A 46 0.99 5.81 -9.07
N LEU A 47 0.89 4.50 -8.84
CA LEU A 47 2.01 3.59 -9.00
C LEU A 47 2.31 3.38 -10.48
N PRO A 48 3.58 3.42 -10.91
CA PRO A 48 3.95 3.07 -12.27
C PRO A 48 3.58 1.61 -12.55
N GLY A 49 2.60 1.40 -13.42
CA GLY A 49 2.04 0.08 -13.74
C GLY A 49 0.67 -0.22 -13.12
N ALA A 50 0.13 0.67 -12.29
CA ALA A 50 -1.27 0.63 -11.90
C ALA A 50 -2.15 1.22 -13.02
N GLU A 51 -3.29 0.59 -13.29
CA GLU A 51 -4.23 1.06 -14.32
C GLU A 51 -4.82 2.43 -14.01
N ASP A 52 -5.10 2.69 -12.73
CA ASP A 52 -5.72 3.94 -12.27
C ASP A 52 -5.03 4.49 -11.00
N PRO A 53 -5.03 5.82 -10.81
CA PRO A 53 -4.60 6.43 -9.57
C PRO A 53 -5.56 6.08 -8.43
N VAL A 54 -5.00 5.73 -7.27
CA VAL A 54 -5.80 5.40 -6.08
C VAL A 54 -5.82 6.55 -5.09
N PRO A 55 -6.90 6.73 -4.30
CA PRO A 55 -6.93 7.73 -3.24
C PRO A 55 -5.91 7.42 -2.13
N LEU A 56 -5.21 8.45 -1.66
CA LEU A 56 -4.32 8.33 -0.50
C LEU A 56 -5.06 7.79 0.74
N MET A 57 -6.36 8.11 0.86
CA MET A 57 -7.20 7.59 1.93
C MET A 57 -7.35 6.07 1.88
N GLU A 58 -7.44 5.46 0.70
CA GLU A 58 -7.54 4.00 0.56
C GLU A 58 -6.23 3.31 0.95
N ILE A 59 -5.09 3.91 0.62
CA ILE A 59 -3.77 3.39 1.04
C ILE A 59 -3.64 3.45 2.56
N ASN A 60 -4.07 4.55 3.18
CA ASN A 60 -4.06 4.68 4.64
C ASN A 60 -5.05 3.71 5.31
N ASP A 61 -6.22 3.48 4.72
CA ASP A 61 -7.19 2.49 5.22
C ASP A 61 -6.60 1.07 5.17
N ALA A 62 -5.91 0.73 4.08
CA ALA A 62 -5.22 -0.54 3.94
C ALA A 62 -4.07 -0.71 4.97
N LEU A 63 -3.25 0.34 5.18
CA LEU A 63 -2.24 0.36 6.24
C LEU A 63 -2.87 0.14 7.61
N ARG A 64 -3.94 0.88 7.92
CA ARG A 64 -4.65 0.75 9.19
C ARG A 64 -5.18 -0.67 9.38
N ARG A 65 -5.77 -1.29 8.36
CA ARG A 65 -6.25 -2.67 8.41
C ARG A 65 -5.14 -3.71 8.54
N LEU A 66 -3.96 -3.41 8.02
CA LEU A 66 -2.77 -4.25 8.13
C LEU A 66 -2.16 -4.18 9.53
N ASP A 67 -2.08 -2.96 10.09
CA ASP A 67 -1.61 -2.69 11.46
C ASP A 67 -2.68 -3.00 12.52
N GLU A 68 -3.96 -3.12 12.14
CA GLU A 68 -5.03 -3.55 13.03
C GLU A 68 -4.70 -4.94 13.56
N PRO A 69 -4.52 -5.09 14.89
CA PRO A 69 -4.10 -6.35 15.47
C PRO A 69 -5.24 -7.35 15.36
N ARG A 70 -5.27 -8.13 14.27
CA ARG A 70 -6.07 -9.34 14.22
C ARG A 70 -5.36 -10.43 15.02
N SER A 71 -5.33 -10.26 16.35
CA SER A 71 -4.91 -11.27 17.34
C SER A 71 -3.90 -12.30 16.83
N THR A 72 -2.69 -11.88 16.49
CA THR A 72 -1.54 -12.79 16.47
C THR A 72 -0.71 -12.43 17.68
N ALA A 73 -0.59 -13.42 18.56
CA ALA A 73 0.00 -13.40 19.90
C ALA A 73 1.33 -12.63 19.97
N PRO A 74 1.70 -12.10 21.16
CA PRO A 74 2.99 -11.49 21.36
C PRO A 74 4.06 -12.57 21.22
N ASP A 75 4.93 -12.43 20.23
CA ASP A 75 6.27 -13.01 20.26
C ASP A 75 7.26 -11.89 19.96
N GLN A 76 7.57 -11.13 21.01
CA GLN A 76 8.82 -10.40 21.22
C GLN A 76 9.08 -10.36 22.73
#